data_AF-A0A3S1ACN7-F1
#
_entry.id   AF-A0A3S1ACN7-F1
#
_cell.length_a   1.000
_cell.length_b   1.000
_cell.length_c   1.000
_cell.angle_alpha   90.00
_cell.angle_beta   90.00
_cell.angle_gamma   90.00
#
_symmetry.space_group_name_H-M   'P 1'
#
loop_
_entity.id
_entity.type
_entity.pdbx_description
1 polymer ?
#
loop_
_entity_poly.entity_id
_entity_poly.type
_entity_poly.pdbx_seq_one_letter_code
_entity_poly.pdbx_strand_id
1 'polypeptide(L)'
;MNTAAANETPAEQIKYIALGALEDVRRQPEVFRFYLNLFTQPKLDPVVAKYSKMLMDEQARQFEVQTEMFKKLGVKNPRKRSLYFSSTLQGIMLMFSTYPDNFPLEEVKAQIIEEFCCL
;
A
#
# COMPACT_ATOMS: atom_id res chain seq x y z
N MET A 1 7.25 -8.82 -8.57
CA MET A 1 5.78 -8.68 -8.54
C MET A 1 5.11 -9.30 -9.77
N ASN A 2 5.35 -10.58 -10.13
CA ASN A 2 4.82 -11.08 -11.42
C ASN A 2 4.36 -12.56 -11.48
N THR A 3 4.06 -13.23 -10.37
CA THR A 3 3.65 -14.66 -10.43
C THR A 3 2.40 -15.06 -9.62
N ALA A 4 1.75 -14.15 -8.90
CA ALA A 4 0.51 -14.47 -8.16
C ALA A 4 -0.80 -14.11 -8.91
N ALA A 5 -0.73 -13.18 -9.87
CA ALA A 5 -1.93 -12.53 -10.45
C ALA A 5 -2.76 -13.39 -11.42
N ALA A 6 -2.34 -14.63 -11.75
CA ALA A 6 -3.00 -15.43 -12.79
C ALA A 6 -4.16 -16.29 -12.27
N ASN A 7 -4.18 -16.69 -10.99
CA ASN A 7 -5.14 -17.68 -10.45
C ASN A 7 -5.85 -17.26 -9.16
N GLU A 8 -5.60 -16.06 -8.63
CA GLU A 8 -6.17 -15.58 -7.36
C GLU A 8 -7.40 -14.68 -7.61
N THR A 9 -8.44 -14.86 -6.78
CA THR A 9 -9.63 -13.99 -6.76
C THR A 9 -9.23 -12.53 -6.45
N PRO A 10 -10.04 -11.52 -6.84
CA PRO A 10 -9.73 -10.12 -6.53
C PRO A 10 -9.49 -9.87 -5.04
N ALA A 11 -10.21 -10.56 -4.16
CA ALA A 11 -10.01 -10.49 -2.71
C ALA A 11 -8.64 -11.03 -2.26
N GLU A 12 -8.20 -12.16 -2.82
CA GLU A 12 -6.88 -12.73 -2.56
C GLU A 12 -5.75 -11.82 -3.07
N GLN A 13 -5.94 -11.19 -4.24
CA GLN A 13 -5.00 -10.22 -4.77
C GLN A 13 -4.84 -8.99 -3.86
N ILE A 14 -5.96 -8.45 -3.36
CA ILE A 14 -5.95 -7.33 -2.41
C ILE A 14 -5.26 -7.75 -1.11
N LYS A 15 -5.56 -8.95 -0.60
CA LYS A 15 -4.92 -9.52 0.59
C LYS A 15 -3.41 -9.68 0.40
N TYR A 16 -2.98 -10.20 -0.74
CA TYR A 16 -1.56 -10.37 -1.08
C TYR A 16 -0.83 -9.01 -1.09
N ILE A 17 -1.44 -7.98 -1.68
CA ILE A 17 -0.88 -6.62 -1.69
C ILE A 17 -0.76 -6.06 -0.27
N ALA A 18 -1.82 -6.15 0.52
CA ALA A 18 -1.85 -5.62 1.88
C ALA A 18 -0.79 -6.30 2.76
N LEU A 19 -0.77 -7.64 2.78
CA LEU A 19 0.16 -8.40 3.60
C LEU A 19 1.59 -8.25 3.12
N GLY A 20 1.84 -8.26 1.82
CA GLY A 20 3.16 -8.04 1.25
C GLY A 20 3.73 -6.67 1.64
N ALA A 21 2.93 -5.60 1.49
CA ALA A 21 3.36 -4.25 1.86
C ALA A 21 3.65 -4.11 3.35
N LEU A 22 2.80 -4.66 4.22
CA LEU A 22 3.01 -4.61 5.68
C LEU A 22 4.20 -5.46 6.12
N GLU A 23 4.45 -6.58 5.45
CA GLU A 23 5.61 -7.43 5.72
C GLU A 23 6.93 -6.78 5.25
N ASP A 24 6.93 -6.13 4.09
CA ASP A 24 8.08 -5.39 3.60
C ASP A 24 8.47 -4.25 4.56
N VAL A 25 7.48 -3.52 5.07
CA VAL A 25 7.71 -2.46 6.07
C VAL A 25 8.18 -3.03 7.40
N ARG A 26 7.67 -4.19 7.82
CA ARG A 26 8.16 -4.88 9.02
C ARG A 26 9.64 -5.23 8.92
N ARG A 27 10.08 -5.67 7.73
CA ARG A 27 11.46 -6.08 7.47
C ARG A 27 12.42 -4.90 7.32
N GLN A 28 11.98 -3.80 6.71
CA GLN A 28 12.82 -2.65 6.36
C GLN A 28 12.07 -1.32 6.55
N PRO A 29 11.73 -0.94 7.79
CA PRO A 29 10.95 0.29 8.06
C PRO A 29 11.69 1.57 7.62
N GLU A 30 13.03 1.56 7.62
CA GLU A 30 13.87 2.66 7.15
C GLU A 30 13.72 2.94 5.66
N VAL A 31 13.51 1.90 4.84
CA VAL A 31 13.28 2.04 3.39
C VAL A 31 11.95 2.73 3.14
N PHE A 32 10.91 2.35 3.90
CA PHE A 32 9.62 3.04 3.80
C PHE A 32 9.70 4.49 4.27
N ARG A 33 10.41 4.75 5.38
CA ARG A 33 10.64 6.11 5.88
C ARG A 33 11.40 6.97 4.87
N PHE A 34 12.35 6.38 4.14
CA PHE A 34 13.02 7.04 3.01
C PHE A 34 12.03 7.40 1.89
N TYR A 35 11.19 6.47 1.43
CA TYR A 35 10.17 6.76 0.42
C TYR A 35 9.20 7.86 0.87
N LEU A 36 8.76 7.85 2.13
CA LEU A 36 7.92 8.90 2.71
C LEU A 36 8.58 10.29 2.65
N ASN A 37 9.87 10.37 2.98
CA ASN A 37 10.62 11.62 2.89
C ASN A 37 10.68 12.13 1.44
N LEU A 38 10.84 11.24 0.46
CA LEU A 38 10.82 11.62 -0.96
C LEU A 38 9.45 12.13 -1.41
N PHE A 39 8.36 11.54 -0.92
CA PHE A 39 7.01 12.00 -1.27
C PHE A 39 6.68 13.35 -0.65
N THR A 40 7.11 13.59 0.58
CA THR A 40 6.68 14.78 1.36
C THR A 40 7.64 15.95 1.22
N GLN A 41 8.92 15.69 0.98
CA GLN A 41 9.98 16.71 0.96
C GLN A 41 10.91 16.58 -0.27
N PRO A 42 10.37 16.46 -1.50
CA PRO A 42 11.17 16.17 -2.70
C PRO A 42 12.19 17.26 -3.04
N LYS A 43 12.05 18.49 -2.52
CA LYS A 43 12.95 19.62 -2.82
C LYS A 43 14.18 19.68 -1.91
N LEU A 44 14.24 18.88 -0.84
CA LEU A 44 15.35 18.90 0.11
C LEU A 44 16.57 18.10 -0.34
N ASP A 45 16.40 17.20 -1.32
CA ASP A 45 17.50 16.46 -1.91
C ASP A 45 17.40 16.48 -3.45
N PRO A 46 18.18 17.34 -4.13
CA PRO A 46 18.17 17.46 -5.59
C PRO A 46 18.60 16.19 -6.34
N VAL A 47 19.34 15.30 -5.70
CA VAL A 47 19.77 14.03 -6.29
C VAL A 47 18.58 13.09 -6.34
N VAL A 48 17.87 12.94 -5.22
CA VAL A 48 16.76 12.00 -5.13
C VAL A 48 15.45 12.56 -5.71
N ALA A 49 15.29 13.89 -5.75
CA ALA A 49 14.18 14.59 -6.40
C ALA A 49 13.93 14.10 -7.84
N LYS A 50 15.00 13.75 -8.57
CA LYS A 50 14.94 13.28 -9.96
C LYS A 50 14.16 11.96 -10.11
N TYR A 51 14.11 11.15 -9.06
CA TYR A 51 13.42 9.87 -9.03
C TYR A 51 12.00 9.96 -8.48
N SER A 52 11.62 11.10 -7.87
CA SER A 52 10.28 11.29 -7.30
C SER A 52 9.17 11.10 -8.34
N LYS A 53 9.38 11.59 -9.57
CA LYS A 53 8.44 11.41 -10.68
C LYS A 53 8.24 9.92 -11.01
N MET A 54 9.32 9.15 -11.12
CA MET A 54 9.24 7.71 -11.39
C MET A 54 8.43 6.98 -10.30
N LEU A 55 8.66 7.36 -9.04
CA LEU A 55 7.96 6.77 -7.90
C LEU A 55 6.47 7.16 -7.86
N MET A 56 6.14 8.41 -8.20
CA MET A 56 4.75 8.88 -8.32
C MET A 56 4.01 8.20 -9.48
N ASP A 57 4.67 8.06 -10.64
CA ASP A 57 4.09 7.39 -11.80
C ASP A 57 3.82 5.91 -11.50
N GLU A 58 4.71 5.23 -10.78
CA GLU A 58 4.48 3.85 -10.32
C GLU A 58 3.34 3.75 -9.29
N GLN A 59 3.25 4.69 -8.34
CA GLN A 59 2.09 4.73 -7.42
C GLN A 59 0.77 4.90 -8.18
N ALA A 60 0.72 5.80 -9.17
CA ALA A 60 -0.47 5.99 -10.00
C ALA A 60 -0.82 4.70 -10.77
N ARG A 61 0.17 4.00 -11.32
CA ARG A 61 -0.05 2.72 -12.01
C ARG A 61 -0.61 1.66 -11.06
N GLN A 62 -0.06 1.53 -9.85
CA GLN A 62 -0.54 0.58 -8.85
C GLN A 62 -1.95 0.91 -8.36
N PHE A 63 -2.28 2.19 -8.24
CA PHE A 63 -3.62 2.65 -7.87
C PHE A 63 -4.69 2.23 -8.88
N GLU A 64 -4.39 2.30 -10.19
CA GLU A 64 -5.31 1.84 -11.23
C GLU A 64 -5.50 0.32 -11.20
N VAL A 65 -4.41 -0.43 -10.95
CA VAL A 65 -4.49 -1.89 -10.77
C VAL A 65 -5.38 -2.25 -9.59
N GLN A 66 -5.21 -1.60 -8.43
CA GLN A 66 -6.07 -1.80 -7.25
C GLN A 66 -7.53 -1.43 -7.52
N THR A 67 -7.77 -0.35 -8.28
CA THR A 67 -9.11 0.08 -8.67
C THR A 67 -9.82 -0.99 -9.50
N GLU A 68 -9.13 -1.62 -10.45
CA GLU A 68 -9.69 -2.72 -11.23
C GLU A 68 -9.94 -3.99 -10.38
N MET A 69 -9.14 -4.26 -9.35
CA MET A 69 -9.43 -5.34 -8.39
C MET A 69 -10.75 -5.09 -7.65
N PHE A 70 -10.94 -3.89 -7.08
CA PHE A 70 -12.20 -3.55 -6.39
C PHE A 70 -13.42 -3.51 -7.31
N LYS A 71 -13.22 -3.20 -8.60
CA LYS A 71 -14.27 -3.28 -9.62
C LYS A 71 -14.68 -4.72 -9.89
N LYS A 72 -13.72 -5.64 -10.02
CA LYS A 72 -13.98 -7.08 -10.16
C LYS A 72 -14.64 -7.68 -8.90
N LEU A 73 -14.38 -7.10 -7.73
CA LEU A 73 -15.03 -7.47 -6.47
C LEU A 73 -16.49 -6.98 -6.39
N GLY A 74 -16.96 -6.15 -7.32
CA GLY A 74 -18.36 -5.69 -7.37
C GLY A 74 -18.66 -4.47 -6.47
N VAL A 75 -17.64 -3.75 -6.00
CA VAL A 75 -17.84 -2.59 -5.14
C VAL A 75 -18.48 -1.43 -5.92
N LYS A 76 -19.50 -0.78 -5.34
CA LYS A 76 -20.27 0.32 -5.98
C LYS A 76 -19.42 1.49 -6.47
N ASN A 77 -18.34 1.83 -5.77
CA ASN A 77 -17.39 2.88 -6.16
C ASN A 77 -15.94 2.38 -6.00
N PRO A 78 -15.40 1.67 -7.00
CA PRO A 78 -14.09 1.02 -6.90
C PRO A 78 -12.95 2.01 -6.65
N ARG A 79 -12.99 3.18 -7.29
CA ARG A 79 -11.95 4.21 -7.13
C ARG A 79 -11.92 4.78 -5.71
N LYS A 80 -13.10 5.09 -5.14
CA LYS A 80 -13.21 5.53 -3.73
C LYS A 80 -12.73 4.43 -2.78
N ARG A 81 -13.07 3.16 -3.05
CA ARG A 81 -12.64 2.03 -2.22
C ARG A 81 -11.13 1.83 -2.29
N SER A 82 -10.55 1.91 -3.49
CA SER A 82 -9.09 1.86 -3.72
C SER A 82 -8.38 2.99 -2.98
N LEU A 83 -8.91 4.22 -3.03
CA LEU A 83 -8.34 5.36 -2.31
C LEU A 83 -8.38 5.13 -0.79
N TYR A 84 -9.48 4.61 -0.26
CA TYR A 84 -9.59 4.31 1.17
C TYR A 84 -8.62 3.20 1.59
N PHE A 85 -8.50 2.14 0.80
CA PHE A 85 -7.53 1.06 1.01
C PHE A 85 -6.09 1.59 1.02
N SER A 86 -5.69 2.32 -0.04
CA SER A 86 -4.35 2.91 -0.16
C SER A 86 -4.03 3.86 1.00
N SER A 87 -4.97 4.73 1.39
CA SER A 87 -4.77 5.68 2.49
C SER A 87 -4.62 4.96 3.84
N THR A 88 -5.42 3.93 4.07
CA THR A 88 -5.36 3.10 5.28
C THR A 88 -4.01 2.38 5.35
N LEU A 89 -3.62 1.69 4.28
CA LEU A 89 -2.36 0.97 4.20
C LEU A 89 -1.16 1.89 4.41
N GLN A 90 -1.11 3.04 3.73
CA GLN A 90 -0.01 4.01 3.90
C GLN A 90 0.03 4.59 5.32
N GLY A 91 -1.12 4.86 5.93
CA GLY A 91 -1.19 5.32 7.33
C GLY A 91 -0.62 4.30 8.30
N ILE A 92 -0.96 3.02 8.12
CA ILE A 92 -0.42 1.91 8.92
C ILE A 92 1.10 1.84 8.77
N MET A 93 1.58 1.84 7.53
CA MET A 93 3.01 1.78 7.22
C MET A 93 3.76 2.96 7.83
N LEU A 94 3.19 4.18 7.79
CA LEU A 94 3.75 5.38 8.41
C LEU A 94 3.85 5.22 9.94
N MET A 95 2.76 4.81 10.58
CA MET A 95 2.69 4.70 12.03
C MET A 95 3.62 3.60 12.55
N PHE A 96 3.61 2.41 11.93
CA PHE A 96 4.55 1.34 12.27
C PHE A 96 6.00 1.77 12.04
N SER A 97 6.28 2.41 10.89
CA SER A 97 7.62 2.91 10.61
C SER A 97 8.02 4.06 11.50
N THR A 98 7.14 4.68 12.30
CA THR A 98 7.49 5.76 13.22
C THR A 98 7.59 5.26 14.66
N TYR A 99 6.70 4.36 15.06
CA TYR A 99 6.54 3.88 16.44
C TYR A 99 6.48 2.34 16.52
N PRO A 100 7.53 1.62 16.08
CA PRO A 100 7.45 0.16 15.86
C PRO A 100 7.18 -0.64 17.14
N ASP A 101 7.74 -0.23 18.29
CA ASP A 101 7.75 -1.04 19.52
C ASP A 101 6.36 -1.27 20.12
N ASN A 102 5.43 -0.32 19.93
CA ASN A 102 4.08 -0.36 20.49
C ASN A 102 2.98 -0.41 19.42
N PHE A 103 3.35 -0.52 18.13
CA PHE A 103 2.37 -0.53 17.07
C PHE A 103 1.81 -1.95 16.88
N PRO A 104 0.48 -2.16 17.00
CA PRO A 104 -0.14 -3.48 16.95
C PRO A 104 -0.27 -3.99 15.50
N LEU A 105 0.85 -4.31 14.86
CA LEU A 105 0.88 -4.63 13.43
C LEU A 105 0.01 -5.84 13.07
N GLU A 106 0.00 -6.89 13.89
CA GLU A 106 -0.76 -8.11 13.59
C GLU A 106 -2.28 -7.91 13.71
N GLU A 107 -2.73 -7.10 14.67
CA GLU A 107 -4.15 -6.76 14.84
C GLU A 107 -4.63 -5.90 13.66
N VAL A 108 -3.82 -4.93 13.25
CA VAL A 108 -4.11 -4.06 12.11
C VAL A 108 -4.06 -4.82 10.78
N LYS A 109 -3.18 -5.83 10.63
CA LYS A 109 -3.19 -6.77 9.50
C LYS A 109 -4.50 -7.56 9.44
N ALA A 110 -5.05 -8.00 10.57
CA ALA A 110 -6.34 -8.67 10.59
C ALA A 110 -7.47 -7.71 10.17
N GLN A 111 -7.47 -6.48 10.71
CA GLN A 111 -8.48 -5.46 10.39
C GLN A 111 -8.50 -5.09 8.90
N ILE A 112 -7.34 -4.93 8.25
CA ILE A 112 -7.31 -4.58 6.82
C ILE A 112 -7.84 -5.72 5.94
N ILE A 113 -7.64 -6.98 6.34
CA ILE A 113 -8.20 -8.13 5.63
C ILE A 113 -9.72 -8.15 5.78
N GLU A 114 -10.21 -8.03 7.00
CA GLU A 114 -11.65 -8.02 7.28
C GLU A 114 -12.36 -6.87 6.53
N GLU A 115 -11.79 -5.67 6.56
CA GLU A 115 -12.38 -4.51 5.91
C GLU A 115 -12.36 -4.65 4.38
N PHE A 116 -11.25 -5.07 3.77
CA PHE A 116 -11.08 -4.91 2.32
C PHE A 116 -11.15 -6.21 1.51
N CYS A 117 -11.07 -7.38 2.14
CA CYS A 117 -11.02 -8.67 1.46
C CYS A 117 -12.27 -9.53 1.69
N CYS A 118 -13.13 -9.17 2.65
CA CYS A 118 -14.43 -9.80 2.87
C CYS A 118 -15.54 -8.96 2.22
N LEU A 119 -16.53 -9.63 1.61
CA LEU A 119 -17.73 -9.00 1.06
C LEU A 119 -18.83 -8.88 2.11
#